data_AF-A0A3C1DSG3-F1
#
_entry.id   AF-A0A3C1DSG3-F1
#
_cell.length_a   1.000
_cell.length_b   1.000
_cell.length_c   1.000
_cell.angle_alpha   90.00
_cell.angle_beta   90.00
_cell.angle_gamma   90.00
#
_symmetry.space_group_name_H-M   'P 1'
#
loop_
_entity.id
_entity.type
_entity.pdbx_description
1 polymer ?
#
loop_
_entity_poly.entity_id
_entity_poly.type
_entity_poly.pdbx_seq_one_letter_code
_entity_poly.pdbx_strand_id
1 'polypeptide(L)'
;MPMSSSRRSCLAVPGSSDRMILKAQSLTSDMVFLDLEDAVAPAAKAEARDRVTEALVQGQWGQRIRSVRINAVGTPWGLSDLVSVMEGAGEHLDTIMLPKVSTPAHVHWADASLTMLEQSLG
;
A
#
# COMPACT_ATOMS: atom_id res chain seq x y z
N MET A 1 0.96 9.12 -24.19
CA MET A 1 1.30 7.77 -23.69
C MET A 1 1.77 7.97 -22.27
N PRO A 2 1.14 7.38 -21.23
CA PRO A 2 1.72 7.45 -19.90
C PRO A 2 3.14 6.86 -20.00
N MET A 3 4.13 7.54 -19.42
CA MET A 3 5.50 7.05 -19.41
C MET A 3 5.44 5.63 -18.83
N SER A 4 5.90 4.64 -19.60
CA SER A 4 5.93 3.25 -19.17
C SER A 4 6.83 3.16 -17.93
N SER A 5 6.23 3.20 -16.73
CA SER A 5 6.92 2.91 -15.50
C SER A 5 7.25 1.43 -15.50
N SER A 6 8.55 1.13 -15.56
CA SER A 6 9.04 -0.23 -15.54
C SER A 6 8.55 -0.96 -14.27
N ARG A 7 8.35 -2.28 -14.34
CA ARG A 7 7.94 -3.14 -13.21
C ARG A 7 8.78 -4.43 -13.14
N ARG A 8 10.07 -4.34 -13.47
CA ARG A 8 11.00 -5.50 -13.50
C ARG A 8 11.42 -5.93 -12.10
N SER A 9 11.41 -5.00 -11.14
CA SER A 9 11.78 -5.26 -9.74
C SER A 9 10.76 -4.65 -8.78
N CYS A 10 10.24 -5.49 -7.87
CA CYS A 10 9.30 -5.08 -6.84
C CYS A 10 9.96 -5.32 -5.47
N LEU A 11 10.35 -4.22 -4.80
CA LEU A 11 10.96 -4.29 -3.48
C LEU A 11 9.87 -4.43 -2.41
N ALA A 12 9.83 -5.58 -1.75
CA ALA A 12 8.96 -5.85 -0.61
C ALA A 12 9.54 -5.24 0.68
N VAL A 13 8.74 -4.46 1.41
CA VAL A 13 9.19 -3.82 2.65
C VAL A 13 8.14 -4.01 3.74
N PRO A 14 8.47 -4.63 4.90
CA PRO A 14 7.53 -4.74 6.01
C PRO A 14 7.13 -3.34 6.52
N GLY A 15 5.82 -3.07 6.57
CA GLY A 15 5.26 -1.82 7.09
C GLY A 15 5.51 -1.62 8.59
N SER A 16 6.00 -2.65 9.30
CA SER A 16 6.35 -2.61 10.72
C SER A 16 7.81 -2.20 11.00
N SER A 17 8.61 -1.87 9.97
CA SER A 17 10.05 -1.60 10.15
C SER A 17 10.49 -0.25 9.56
N ASP A 18 10.58 0.78 10.40
CA ASP A 18 11.11 2.11 10.03
C ASP A 18 12.48 2.01 9.35
N ARG A 19 13.37 1.19 9.92
CA ARG A 19 14.72 0.98 9.37
C ARG A 19 14.67 0.47 7.93
N MET A 20 13.77 -0.45 7.62
CA MET A 20 13.67 -1.02 6.27
C MET A 20 12.97 -0.06 5.30
N ILE A 21 11.95 0.67 5.76
CA ILE A 21 11.29 1.72 4.98
C ILE A 21 12.27 2.81 4.60
N LEU A 22 13.03 3.35 5.56
CA LEU A 22 14.06 4.36 5.31
C LEU A 22 15.13 3.83 4.35
N LYS A 23 15.56 2.57 4.52
CA LYS A 23 16.53 1.98 3.60
C LYS A 23 16.00 1.87 2.18
N ALA A 24 14.73 1.48 2.01
CA ALA A 24 14.09 1.30 0.71
C ALA A 24 14.09 2.58 -0.13
N GLN A 25 13.95 3.75 0.49
CA GLN A 25 14.01 5.05 -0.20
C GLN A 25 15.39 5.30 -0.88
N SER A 26 16.46 4.69 -0.38
CA SER A 26 17.81 4.78 -0.97
C SER A 26 18.12 3.72 -2.02
N LEU A 27 17.32 2.66 -2.14
CA LEU A 27 17.61 1.53 -3.01
C LEU A 27 17.01 1.73 -4.40
N THR A 28 17.67 1.22 -5.44
CA THR A 28 17.13 1.22 -6.80
C THR A 28 16.14 0.07 -6.98
N SER A 29 14.88 0.39 -7.22
CA SER A 29 13.85 -0.54 -7.67
C SER A 29 12.91 0.17 -8.63
N ASP A 30 12.19 -0.60 -9.43
CA ASP A 30 11.15 -0.07 -10.30
C ASP A 30 9.86 0.20 -9.49
N MET A 31 9.54 -0.68 -8.54
CA MET A 31 8.41 -0.59 -7.64
C MET A 31 8.85 -0.87 -6.20
N VAL A 32 8.15 -0.29 -5.25
CA VAL A 32 8.20 -0.65 -3.83
C VAL A 32 6.79 -0.94 -3.37
N PHE A 33 6.60 -1.98 -2.58
CA PHE A 33 5.36 -2.15 -1.83
C PHE A 33 5.62 -2.21 -0.34
N LEU A 34 4.90 -1.39 0.39
CA LEU A 34 4.87 -1.40 1.84
C LEU A 34 3.83 -2.43 2.27
N ASP A 35 4.28 -3.44 3.01
CA ASP A 35 3.48 -4.60 3.35
C ASP A 35 2.79 -4.44 4.70
N LEU A 36 1.46 -4.46 4.70
CA LEU A 36 0.64 -4.53 5.91
C LEU A 36 0.16 -5.95 6.21
N GLU A 37 0.45 -6.94 5.34
CA GLU A 37 -0.05 -8.31 5.41
C GLU A 37 0.94 -9.25 6.13
N ASP A 38 1.45 -10.29 5.46
CA ASP A 38 2.09 -11.43 6.11
C ASP A 38 3.43 -11.06 6.79
N ALA A 39 4.09 -9.95 6.41
CA ALA A 39 5.30 -9.48 7.08
C ALA A 39 5.03 -8.67 8.38
N VAL A 40 3.76 -8.50 8.76
CA VAL A 40 3.36 -7.72 9.94
C VAL A 40 2.59 -8.60 10.92
N ALA A 41 3.07 -8.67 12.16
CA ALA A 41 2.38 -9.39 13.24
C ALA A 41 1.02 -8.73 13.55
N PRO A 42 -0.02 -9.51 13.92
CA PRO A 42 -1.36 -8.96 14.20
C PRO A 42 -1.39 -7.77 15.17
N ALA A 43 -0.60 -7.83 16.25
CA ALA A 43 -0.52 -6.76 17.24
C ALA A 43 0.11 -5.46 16.72
N ALA A 44 0.89 -5.54 15.64
CA ALA A 44 1.57 -4.39 15.04
C ALA A 44 0.82 -3.80 13.83
N LYS A 45 -0.36 -4.34 13.46
CA LYS A 45 -1.09 -3.94 12.24
C LYS A 45 -1.49 -2.47 12.24
N ALA A 46 -2.02 -1.99 13.37
CA ALA A 46 -2.44 -0.59 13.51
C ALA A 46 -1.25 0.36 13.38
N GLU A 47 -0.20 0.14 14.17
CA GLU A 47 1.02 0.95 14.13
C GLU A 47 1.71 0.89 12.75
N ALA A 48 1.75 -0.29 12.11
CA ALA A 48 2.30 -0.43 10.78
C ALA A 48 1.50 0.37 9.74
N ARG A 49 0.17 0.42 9.85
CA ARG A 49 -0.68 1.21 8.97
C ARG A 49 -0.36 2.70 9.08
N ASP A 50 -0.30 3.23 10.30
CA ASP A 50 0.02 4.63 10.56
C ASP A 50 1.40 4.98 9.98
N ARG A 51 2.40 4.12 10.26
CA ARG A 51 3.77 4.25 9.73
C ARG A 51 3.82 4.23 8.20
N VAL A 52 3.08 3.32 7.56
CA VAL A 52 3.03 3.22 6.09
C VAL A 52 2.42 4.47 5.48
N THR A 53 1.31 4.96 6.03
CA THR A 53 0.66 6.20 5.60
C THR A 53 1.63 7.39 5.72
N GLU A 54 2.31 7.54 6.86
CA GLU A 54 3.30 8.59 7.07
C GLU A 54 4.47 8.49 6.08
N ALA A 55 4.99 7.28 5.87
CA ALA A 55 6.12 7.04 4.97
C ALA A 55 5.80 7.35 3.50
N LEU A 56 4.55 7.14 3.06
CA LEU A 56 4.13 7.49 1.70
C LEU A 56 4.15 9.00 1.46
N VAL A 57 3.75 9.79 2.46
CA VAL A 57 3.71 11.26 2.39
C VAL A 57 5.10 11.88 2.54
N GLN A 58 5.87 11.44 3.53
CA GLN A 58 7.16 12.07 3.88
C GLN A 58 8.36 11.52 3.10
N GLY A 59 8.22 10.34 2.47
CA GLY A 59 9.33 9.60 1.91
C GLY A 59 9.82 10.10 0.55
N GLN A 60 11.14 9.96 0.32
CA GLN A 60 11.77 10.27 -0.96
C GLN A 60 11.72 9.07 -1.91
N TRP A 61 10.55 8.85 -2.51
CA TRP A 61 10.32 7.68 -3.36
C TRP A 61 10.78 7.86 -4.81
N GLY A 62 11.12 9.09 -5.24
CA GLY A 62 11.60 9.35 -6.59
C GLY A 62 10.56 8.95 -7.66
N GLN A 63 10.99 8.22 -8.69
CA GLN A 63 10.13 7.75 -9.79
C GLN A 63 9.63 6.31 -9.59
N ARG A 64 9.78 5.75 -8.38
CA ARG A 64 9.30 4.40 -8.07
C ARG A 64 7.78 4.38 -8.01
N ILE A 65 7.19 3.30 -8.51
CA ILE A 65 5.79 2.99 -8.23
C ILE A 65 5.68 2.67 -6.74
N ARG A 66 4.87 3.46 -6.02
CA ARG A 66 4.54 3.27 -4.61
C ARG A 66 3.29 2.43 -4.49
N SER A 67 3.40 1.33 -3.77
CA SER A 67 2.29 0.42 -3.54
C SER A 67 2.14 0.08 -2.08
N VAL A 68 0.93 -0.28 -1.68
CA VAL A 68 0.66 -0.87 -0.38
C VAL A 68 -0.02 -2.22 -0.57
N ARG A 69 0.53 -3.26 0.04
CA ARG A 69 -0.16 -4.53 0.18
C ARG A 69 -0.98 -4.49 1.46
N ILE A 70 -2.30 -4.37 1.30
CA ILE A 70 -3.25 -4.37 2.43
C ILE A 70 -3.47 -5.78 2.96
N ASN A 71 -4.13 -5.92 4.10
CA ASN A 71 -4.62 -7.24 4.54
C ASN A 71 -5.77 -7.74 3.66
N ALA A 72 -5.91 -9.07 3.58
CA ALA A 72 -6.91 -9.73 2.74
C ALA A 72 -8.35 -9.33 3.08
N VAL A 73 -9.22 -9.41 2.06
CA VAL A 73 -10.67 -9.19 2.18
C VAL A 73 -11.25 -10.12 3.26
N GLY A 74 -12.12 -9.57 4.11
CA GLY A 74 -12.76 -10.31 5.21
C GLY A 74 -11.92 -10.43 6.49
N THR A 75 -10.65 -9.97 6.48
CA THR A 75 -9.89 -9.81 7.73
C THR A 75 -10.35 -8.56 8.49
N PRO A 76 -10.14 -8.49 9.82
CA PRO A 76 -10.46 -7.29 10.61
C PRO A 76 -9.70 -6.03 10.19
N TRP A 77 -8.61 -6.16 9.41
CA TRP A 77 -7.73 -5.05 9.04
C TRP A 77 -7.94 -4.54 7.62
N GLY A 78 -8.37 -5.38 6.67
CA GLY A 78 -8.34 -5.06 5.24
C GLY A 78 -9.08 -3.77 4.86
N LEU A 79 -10.28 -3.55 5.39
CA LEU A 79 -11.03 -2.31 5.13
C LEU A 79 -10.33 -1.10 5.77
N SER A 80 -9.90 -1.22 7.02
CA SER A 80 -9.24 -0.12 7.71
C SER A 80 -7.89 0.25 7.10
N ASP A 81 -7.15 -0.73 6.57
CA ASP A 81 -5.93 -0.47 5.79
C ASP A 81 -6.25 0.37 4.55
N LEU A 82 -7.27 -0.03 3.78
CA LEU A 82 -7.67 0.68 2.57
C LEU A 82 -8.09 2.11 2.89
N VAL A 83 -8.96 2.30 3.89
CA VAL A 83 -9.46 3.62 4.30
C VAL A 83 -8.33 4.52 4.76
N SER A 84 -7.52 4.10 5.75
CA SER A 84 -6.50 5.00 6.31
C SER A 84 -5.38 5.34 5.33
N VAL A 85 -5.03 4.41 4.42
CA VAL A 85 -4.03 4.68 3.39
C VAL A 85 -4.57 5.66 2.35
N MET A 86 -5.83 5.51 1.92
CA MET A 86 -6.43 6.42 0.95
C MET A 86 -6.64 7.82 1.54
N GLU A 87 -7.20 7.92 2.75
CA GLU A 87 -7.45 9.20 3.44
C GLU A 87 -6.14 9.94 3.78
N GLY A 88 -5.10 9.21 4.22
CA GLY A 88 -3.87 9.84 4.68
C GLY A 88 -2.79 9.99 3.62
N ALA A 89 -2.81 9.18 2.55
CA ALA A 89 -1.73 9.10 1.58
C ALA A 89 -2.17 8.80 0.14
N GLY A 90 -3.47 8.88 -0.19
CA GLY A 90 -3.99 8.53 -1.52
C GLY A 90 -3.31 9.27 -2.68
N GLU A 91 -3.05 10.58 -2.52
CA GLU A 91 -2.32 11.39 -3.53
C GLU A 91 -0.87 10.91 -3.78
N HIS A 92 -0.31 10.18 -2.83
CA HIS A 92 1.06 9.66 -2.85
C HIS A 92 1.10 8.16 -3.16
N LEU A 93 -0.03 7.56 -3.55
CA LEU A 93 -0.12 6.13 -3.80
C LEU A 93 -0.35 5.87 -5.29
N ASP A 94 0.42 4.97 -5.88
CA ASP A 94 0.23 4.59 -7.28
C ASP A 94 -0.65 3.34 -7.43
N THR A 95 -0.61 2.40 -6.47
CA THR A 95 -1.39 1.16 -6.53
C THR A 95 -1.69 0.55 -5.15
N ILE A 96 -2.86 -0.06 -5.00
CA ILE A 96 -3.14 -1.02 -3.91
C ILE A 96 -2.89 -2.45 -4.43
N MET A 97 -2.17 -3.25 -3.64
CA MET A 97 -1.97 -4.68 -3.89
C MET A 97 -2.93 -5.49 -3.00
N LEU A 98 -3.89 -6.17 -3.64
CA LEU A 98 -4.89 -6.99 -2.97
C LEU A 98 -4.38 -8.45 -2.86
N PRO A 99 -4.11 -8.97 -1.64
CA PRO A 99 -3.62 -10.33 -1.49
C PRO A 99 -4.74 -11.37 -1.47
N LYS A 100 -4.38 -12.65 -1.63
CA LYS A 100 -5.26 -13.82 -1.41
C LYS A 100 -6.59 -13.73 -2.18
N VAL A 101 -6.57 -13.17 -3.40
CA VAL A 101 -7.73 -13.10 -4.28
C VAL A 101 -8.07 -14.50 -4.80
N SER A 102 -9.24 -15.00 -4.43
CA SER A 102 -9.73 -16.32 -4.85
C SER A 102 -11.06 -16.25 -5.61
N THR A 103 -11.73 -15.09 -5.63
CA THR A 103 -12.99 -14.87 -6.32
C THR A 103 -13.04 -13.48 -6.97
N PRO A 104 -13.84 -13.29 -8.04
CA PRO A 104 -14.05 -11.96 -8.63
C PRO A 104 -14.64 -10.94 -7.64
N ALA A 105 -15.43 -11.41 -6.66
CA ALA A 105 -16.05 -10.55 -5.66
C ALA A 105 -15.02 -9.76 -4.82
N HIS A 106 -13.82 -10.30 -4.60
CA HIS A 106 -12.77 -9.57 -3.88
C HIS A 106 -12.28 -8.35 -4.68
N VAL A 107 -12.18 -8.47 -6.00
CA VAL A 107 -11.80 -7.36 -6.88
C VAL A 107 -12.91 -6.33 -6.94
N HIS A 108 -14.17 -6.76 -7.09
CA HIS A 108 -15.32 -5.85 -7.05
C HIS A 108 -15.44 -5.11 -5.71
N TRP A 109 -15.14 -5.78 -4.59
CA TRP A 109 -15.08 -5.13 -3.27
C TRP A 109 -14.03 -4.02 -3.23
N ALA A 110 -12.82 -4.28 -3.74
CA ALA A 110 -11.75 -3.28 -3.76
C ALA A 110 -12.10 -2.11 -4.69
N ASP A 111 -12.61 -2.40 -5.88
CA ASP A 111 -13.05 -1.41 -6.88
C ASP A 111 -14.14 -0.48 -6.32
N ALA A 112 -15.21 -1.04 -5.76
CA ALA A 112 -16.30 -0.26 -5.17
C ALA A 112 -15.82 0.59 -3.98
N SER A 113 -14.99 0.01 -3.10
CA SER A 113 -14.47 0.71 -1.92
C SER A 113 -13.54 1.86 -2.31
N LEU A 114 -12.62 1.63 -3.26
CA LEU A 114 -11.72 2.66 -3.78
C LEU A 114 -12.50 3.77 -4.49
N THR A 115 -13.44 3.42 -5.37
CA THR A 115 -14.29 4.40 -6.05
C THR A 115 -15.02 5.31 -5.07
N MET A 116 -15.60 4.75 -4.01
CA MET A 116 -16.28 5.53 -2.98
C MET A 116 -15.33 6.44 -2.20
N LEU A 117 -14.13 5.95 -1.87
CA LEU A 117 -13.11 6.73 -1.16
C LEU A 117 -12.58 7.88 -2.02
N GLU A 118 -12.24 7.61 -3.28
CA GLU A 118 -11.77 8.61 -4.24
C GLU A 118 -12.84 9.70 -4.42
N GLN A 119 -14.10 9.33 -4.68
CA GLN A 119 -15.19 10.30 -4.79
C GLN A 119 -15.41 11.14 -3.53
N SER A 120 -15.18 10.56 -2.35
CA SER A 120 -15.33 11.27 -1.07
C SER A 120 -14.16 12.22 -0.79
N LEU A 121 -12.97 11.94 -1.31
CA LEU A 121 -11.75 12.70 -1.04
C LEU A 121 -11.51 13.83 -2.06
N GLY A 122 -12.13 13.74 -3.25
CA GLY A 122 -12.09 14.78 -4.29
C GLY A 122 -11.22 14.40 -5.48
#